data_AF-A0A3N5GGS8-F1
#
_entry.id   AF-A0A3N5GGS8-F1
#
_cell.length_a   1.000
_cell.length_b   1.000
_cell.length_c   1.000
_cell.angle_alpha   90.00
_cell.angle_beta   90.00
_cell.angle_gamma   90.00
#
_symmetry.space_group_name_H-M   'P 1'
#
loop_
_entity.id
_entity.type
_entity.pdbx_description
1 polymer ?
#
loop_
_entity_poly.entity_id
_entity_poly.type
_entity_poly.pdbx_seq_one_letter_code
_entity_poly.pdbx_strand_id
1 'polypeptide(L)' 'MTEKMSIVCNGDTPANIMPTLIFSTSGLSLDYEVHVFICPAAARWMLTGELEKLGTPKGMPNPVKLFNDILELGGEIV' A
#
# COMPACT_ATOMS: atom_id res chain seq x y z
N MET A 1 16.83 -17.11 4.72
CA MET A 1 15.96 -16.31 5.60
C MET A 1 15.31 -15.28 4.71
N THR A 2 14.01 -15.10 4.82
CA THR A 2 13.29 -14.03 4.11
C THR A 2 13.57 -12.71 4.83
N GLU A 3 13.96 -11.68 4.07
CA GLU A 3 14.15 -10.33 4.61
C GLU A 3 12.81 -9.71 5.00
N LYS A 4 12.80 -8.85 6.01
CA LYS A 4 11.58 -8.19 6.51
C LYS A 4 11.55 -6.73 6.10
N MET A 5 10.39 -6.24 5.69
CA MET A 5 10.16 -4.83 5.38
C MET A 5 8.94 -4.31 6.12
N SER A 6 9.12 -3.21 6.85
CA SER A 6 8.03 -2.50 7.50
C SER A 6 7.87 -1.13 6.86
N ILE A 7 6.65 -0.79 6.47
CA ILE A 7 6.30 0.49 5.85
C ILE A 7 5.28 1.18 6.72
N VAL A 8 5.53 2.42 7.11
CA VAL A 8 4.60 3.22 7.89
C VAL A 8 4.06 4.35 7.01
N CYS A 9 2.74 4.41 6.84
CA CYS A 9 2.08 5.50 6.12
C CYS A 9 1.30 6.35 7.13
N ASN A 10 1.69 7.62 7.25
CA ASN A 10 0.95 8.59 8.06
C ASN A 10 0.22 9.64 7.25
N GLY A 11 0.82 10.14 6.18
CA GLY A 11 0.20 11.20 5.40
C GLY A 11 -1.08 10.73 4.69
N ASP A 12 -2.03 11.64 4.59
CA ASP A 12 -3.39 11.39 4.14
C ASP A 12 -3.59 11.89 2.69
N THR A 13 -2.51 12.16 1.96
CA THR A 13 -2.54 12.63 0.57
C THR A 13 -2.16 11.52 -0.41
N PRO A 14 -2.53 11.63 -1.70
CA PRO A 14 -2.15 10.66 -2.72
C PRO A 14 -0.63 10.44 -2.81
N ALA A 15 0.15 11.50 -2.54
CA ALA A 15 1.62 11.46 -2.53
C ALA A 15 2.20 10.61 -1.39
N ASN A 16 1.39 10.22 -0.40
CA ASN A 16 1.80 9.34 0.69
C ASN A 16 1.40 7.90 0.43
N ILE A 17 0.13 7.65 0.09
CA ILE A 17 -0.39 6.29 -0.05
C ILE A 17 0.12 5.58 -1.31
N MET A 18 0.32 6.31 -2.42
CA MET A 18 0.80 5.72 -3.67
C MET A 18 2.19 5.08 -3.49
N PRO A 19 3.22 5.78 -2.97
CA PRO A 19 4.51 5.16 -2.67
C PRO A 19 4.40 3.99 -1.69
N THR A 20 3.57 4.10 -0.64
CA THR A 20 3.36 3.00 0.32
C THR A 20 2.93 1.72 -0.39
N LEU A 21 1.92 1.80 -1.26
CA LEU A 21 1.42 0.63 -2.00
C LEU A 21 2.44 0.08 -3.01
N ILE A 22 3.16 0.97 -3.71
CA ILE A 22 4.22 0.59 -4.66
C ILE A 22 5.36 -0.13 -3.93
N PHE A 23 5.84 0.39 -2.82
CA PHE A 23 6.93 -0.24 -2.07
C PHE A 23 6.50 -1.58 -1.46
N SER A 24 5.26 -1.68 -0.99
CA SER A 24 4.75 -2.92 -0.40
C SER A 24 4.68 -4.04 -1.43
N THR A 25 4.06 -3.78 -2.58
CA THR A 25 3.99 -4.73 -3.70
C THR A 25 5.39 -5.08 -4.25
N SER A 26 6.30 -4.11 -4.30
CA SER A 26 7.68 -4.34 -4.74
C SER A 26 8.46 -5.25 -3.77
N GLY A 27 8.31 -5.04 -2.46
CA GLY A 27 8.92 -5.90 -1.45
C GLY A 27 8.42 -7.33 -1.54
N LEU A 28 7.10 -7.51 -1.66
CA LEU A 28 6.49 -8.84 -1.85
C LEU A 28 6.98 -9.54 -3.12
N SER A 29 7.17 -8.79 -4.22
CA SER A 29 7.73 -9.32 -5.47
C SER A 29 9.19 -9.75 -5.38
N LEU A 30 9.89 -9.35 -4.31
CA LEU A 30 11.28 -9.73 -4.02
C LEU A 30 11.35 -10.80 -2.92
N ASP A 31 10.24 -11.46 -2.62
CA ASP A 31 10.09 -12.48 -1.57
C ASP A 31 10.35 -11.95 -0.15
N TYR A 32 10.10 -10.66 0.13
CA TYR A 32 10.20 -10.09 1.48
C TYR A 32 8.92 -10.34 2.27
N GLU A 33 9.04 -10.45 3.60
CA GLU A 33 7.90 -10.39 4.51
C GLU A 33 7.54 -8.92 4.74
N VAL A 34 6.41 -8.47 4.18
CA VAL A 34 6.02 -7.06 4.17
C VAL A 34 4.88 -6.79 5.14
N HIS A 35 5.10 -5.84 6.04
CA HIS A 35 4.12 -5.30 6.99
C HIS A 35 3.90 -3.81 6.72
N VAL A 36 2.66 -3.40 6.52
CA VAL A 36 2.27 -2.01 6.26
C VAL A 36 1.44 -1.51 7.42
N PHE A 37 1.88 -0.45 8.09
CA PHE A 37 1.15 0.18 9.19
C PHE A 37 0.58 1.53 8.76
N ILE A 38 -0.73 1.68 8.85
CA ILE A 38 -1.47 2.88 8.44
C ILE A 38 -1.86 3.69 9.69
N CYS A 39 -1.25 4.87 9.90
CA CYS A 39 -1.48 5.62 11.14
C CYS A 39 -1.10 7.11 11.09
N PRO A 40 -1.76 7.99 11.85
CA PRO A 40 -3.20 8.04 12.06
C PRO A 40 -3.93 8.64 10.85
N ALA A 41 -3.37 9.67 10.19
CA ALA A 41 -4.13 10.44 9.20
C ALA A 41 -4.40 9.61 7.93
N ALA A 42 -3.48 8.72 7.58
CA ALA A 42 -3.63 7.75 6.49
C ALA A 42 -4.77 6.74 6.70
N ALA A 43 -5.33 6.61 7.91
CA ALA A 43 -6.45 5.68 8.18
C ALA A 43 -7.67 5.96 7.28
N ARG A 44 -7.82 7.20 6.78
CA ARG A 44 -8.83 7.53 5.76
C ARG A 44 -8.77 6.60 4.55
N TRP A 45 -7.58 6.14 4.14
CA TRP A 45 -7.41 5.32 2.95
C TRP A 45 -7.98 3.90 3.11
N MET A 46 -8.19 3.46 4.34
CA MET A 46 -8.80 2.17 4.66
C MET A 46 -10.34 2.24 4.73
N LEU A 47 -10.92 3.44 4.62
CA LEU A 47 -12.37 3.60 4.53
C LEU A 47 -12.85 3.17 3.14
N THR A 48 -13.97 2.46 3.09
CA THR A 48 -14.58 1.97 1.85
C THR A 48 -14.78 3.12 0.85
N GLY A 49 -14.26 2.96 -0.37
CA GLY A 49 -14.41 3.95 -1.44
C GLY A 49 -13.38 5.07 -1.43
N GLU A 50 -12.56 5.26 -0.39
CA GLU A 50 -11.57 6.35 -0.36
C GLU A 50 -10.40 6.09 -1.32
N LEU A 51 -9.93 4.85 -1.39
CA LEU A 51 -8.82 4.50 -2.28
C LEU A 51 -9.26 4.52 -3.76
N GLU A 52 -10.48 4.10 -4.04
CA GLU A 52 -11.11 4.09 -5.37
C GLU A 52 -11.22 5.50 -5.98
N LYS A 53 -11.42 6.52 -5.15
CA LYS A 53 -11.50 7.93 -5.58
C LYS A 53 -10.21 8.44 -6.26
N LEU A 54 -9.07 7.79 -6.02
CA LEU A 54 -7.81 8.14 -6.68
C LEU A 54 -7.80 7.78 -8.17
N GLY A 55 -8.69 6.87 -8.61
CA GLY A 55 -8.71 6.37 -9.97
C GLY A 55 -7.38 5.71 -10.37
N THR A 56 -7.06 5.72 -11.67
CA THR A 56 -5.75 5.28 -12.19
C THR A 56 -4.99 6.49 -12.74
N PRO A 57 -4.07 7.08 -11.98
CA PRO A 57 -3.29 8.22 -12.48
C PRO A 57 -2.45 7.85 -13.69
N LYS A 58 -2.29 8.79 -14.64
CA LYS A 58 -1.53 8.54 -15.87
C LYS A 58 -0.07 8.18 -15.55
N GLY A 59 0.39 7.04 -16.06
CA GLY A 59 1.76 6.57 -15.86
C GLY A 59 2.02 5.95 -14.48
N MET A 60 0.98 5.73 -13.67
CA MET A 60 1.07 5.04 -12.39
C MET A 60 0.15 3.81 -12.35
N PRO A 61 0.49 2.79 -11.55
CA PRO A 61 -0.41 1.67 -11.30
C PRO A 61 -1.71 2.12 -10.62
N ASN A 62 -2.77 1.33 -10.77
CA ASN A 62 -4.03 1.58 -10.06
C ASN A 62 -3.84 1.24 -8.55
N PRO A 63 -4.19 2.15 -7.63
CA PRO A 63 -3.98 1.95 -6.19
C PRO A 63 -4.82 0.82 -5.61
N VAL A 64 -6.06 0.64 -6.07
CA VAL A 64 -6.92 -0.47 -5.61
C VAL A 64 -6.33 -1.81 -6.04
N LYS A 65 -5.80 -1.88 -7.26
CA LYS A 65 -5.08 -3.08 -7.72
C LYS A 65 -3.88 -3.37 -6.83
N LEU A 66 -3.02 -2.37 -6.56
CA LEU A 66 -1.85 -2.57 -5.70
C LEU A 66 -2.24 -3.01 -4.29
N PHE A 67 -3.29 -2.44 -3.72
CA PHE A 67 -3.81 -2.85 -2.41
C PHE A 67 -4.24 -4.32 -2.43
N ASN A 68 -4.99 -4.74 -3.44
CA ASN A 68 -5.40 -6.14 -3.58
C ASN A 68 -4.19 -7.06 -3.82
N ASP A 69 -3.24 -6.64 -4.65
CA ASP A 69 -2.00 -7.39 -4.90
C ASP A 69 -1.22 -7.62 -3.59
N ILE A 70 -1.18 -6.64 -2.67
CA ILE A 70 -0.54 -6.80 -1.35
C ILE A 70 -1.19 -7.95 -0.57
N LEU A 71 -2.52 -7.95 -0.50
CA LEU A 71 -3.26 -8.97 0.24
C LEU A 71 -3.13 -10.36 -0.41
N GLU A 72 -3.18 -10.44 -1.74
CA GLU A 72 -3.05 -11.68 -2.50
C GLU A 72 -1.65 -12.29 -2.40
N LEU A 73 -0.61 -11.44 -2.34
CA LEU A 73 0.79 -11.86 -2.20
C LEU A 73 1.19 -12.15 -0.74
N GLY A 74 0.27 -12.01 0.22
CA GLY A 74 0.50 -12.34 1.63
C GLY A 74 1.14 -11.23 2.46
N GLY A 75 1.12 -9.98 1.98
CA GLY A 75 1.47 -8.83 2.81
C GLY A 75 0.38 -8.49 3.83
N GLU A 76 0.79 -7.96 4.97
CA GLU A 76 -0.13 -7.58 6.04
C GLU A 76 -0.28 -6.05 6.09
N ILE A 77 -1.52 -5.57 6.11
CA ILE A 77 -1.85 -4.15 6.30
C ILE A 77 -2.59 -4.02 7.63
N VAL A 78 -2.05 -3.17 8.52
CA VAL A 78 -2.49 -2.97 9.91
C VAL A 78 -2.85 -1.51 10.16
#